data_AF-A0AA35S3S6-F1
#
_entry.id   AF-A0AA35S3S6-F1
#
_cell.length_a   1.000
_cell.length_b   1.000
_cell.length_c   1.000
_cell.angle_alpha   90.00
_cell.angle_beta   90.00
_cell.angle_gamma   90.00
#
_symmetry.space_group_name_H-M   'P 1'
#
loop_
_entity.id
_entity.type
_entity.pdbx_description
1 polymer ?
#
loop_
_entity_poly.entity_id
_entity_poly.type
_entity_poly.pdbx_seq_one_letter_code
_entity_poly.pdbx_strand_id
1 'polypeptide(L)'
;MTETQKETMEALVTELQRGALTEASLRKGIVDIVGADSPKRQDVLYLQAVTTSPGAAVVGMLLVEDGELREGPPNPRIGPIRQS
;
A
#
# COMPACT_ATOMS: atom_id res chain seq x y z
N MET A 1 -0.18 12.54 3.31
CA MET A 1 -0.21 12.78 4.77
C MET A 1 -1.67 12.89 5.20
N THR A 2 -2.13 12.01 6.08
CA THR A 2 -3.50 11.98 6.61
C THR A 2 -3.75 13.17 7.53
N GLU A 3 -5.01 13.44 7.86
CA GLU A 3 -5.40 14.51 8.78
C GLU A 3 -4.80 14.30 10.18
N THR A 4 -4.82 13.07 10.67
CA THR A 4 -4.17 12.67 11.94
C THR A 4 -2.65 12.89 11.94
N GLN A 5 -1.97 12.68 10.80
CA GLN A 5 -0.54 12.98 10.68
C GLN A 5 -0.25 14.48 10.74
N LYS A 6 -1.15 15.33 10.22
CA LYS A 6 -1.04 16.80 10.32
C LYS A 6 -1.22 17.27 11.75
N GLU A 7 -2.25 16.80 12.43
CA GLU A 7 -2.52 17.13 13.84
C GLU A 7 -1.35 16.72 14.75
N THR A 8 -0.79 15.53 14.54
CA THR A 8 0.38 15.04 15.29
C THR A 8 1.60 15.94 15.07
N MET A 9 1.83 16.38 13.82
CA MET A 9 2.93 17.29 13.51
C MET A 9 2.74 18.67 14.14
N GLU A 10 1.53 19.23 14.09
CA GLU A 10 1.21 20.51 14.73
C GLU A 10 1.38 20.48 16.25
N ALA A 11 1.02 19.37 16.90
CA ALA A 11 1.23 19.15 18.32
C ALA A 11 2.73 19.16 18.68
N LEU A 12 3.57 18.46 17.92
CA LEU A 12 5.03 18.43 18.13
C LEU A 12 5.67 19.82 17.95
N VAL A 13 5.24 20.56 16.92
CA VAL A 13 5.70 21.94 16.68
C VAL A 13 5.31 22.84 17.85
N THR A 14 4.10 22.69 18.37
CA THR A 14 3.61 23.44 19.52
C THR A 14 4.43 23.15 20.78
N GLU A 15 4.73 21.89 21.07
CA GLU A 15 5.58 21.52 22.22
C GLU A 15 7.01 22.03 22.07
N LEU A 16 7.56 22.01 20.84
CA LEU A 16 8.89 22.54 20.55
C LEU A 16 8.95 24.04 20.81
N GLN A 17 7.98 24.81 20.30
CA GLN A 17 7.92 26.26 20.50
C GLN A 17 7.80 26.64 21.98
N ARG A 18 7.16 25.78 22.78
CA ARG A 18 7.01 25.96 24.22
C ARG A 18 8.22 25.47 25.02
N GLY A 19 9.23 24.87 24.38
CA GLY A 19 10.39 24.28 25.03
C GLY A 19 10.06 23.04 25.89
N ALA A 20 8.89 22.44 25.68
CA ALA A 20 8.39 21.28 26.43
C ALA A 20 8.61 19.95 25.70
N LEU A 21 9.07 19.99 24.45
CA LEU A 21 9.27 18.79 23.66
C LEU A 21 10.37 17.91 24.27
N THR A 22 10.00 16.69 24.64
CA THR A 22 10.94 15.68 25.12
C THR A 22 11.36 14.75 23.99
N GLU A 23 12.52 14.10 24.15
CA GLU A 23 12.98 13.09 23.20
C GLU A 23 11.97 11.93 23.06
N ALA A 24 11.34 11.52 24.16
CA ALA A 24 10.31 10.48 24.15
C ALA A 24 9.07 10.91 23.34
N SER A 25 8.60 12.14 23.54
CA SER A 25 7.49 12.74 22.78
C SER A 25 7.81 12.76 21.28
N LEU A 26 9.02 13.19 20.92
CA LEU A 26 9.49 13.29 19.54
C LEU A 26 9.56 11.91 18.87
N ARG A 27 10.20 10.93 19.51
CA ARG A 27 10.31 9.56 18.98
C ARG A 27 8.94 8.95 18.74
N LYS A 28 8.01 9.12 19.68
CA LYS A 28 6.63 8.64 19.54
C LYS A 28 5.92 9.31 18.36
N GLY A 29 5.98 10.64 18.28
CA GLY A 29 5.34 11.39 17.20
C GLY A 29 5.89 11.04 15.81
N ILE A 30 7.19 10.75 15.69
CA ILE A 30 7.77 10.24 14.44
C ILE A 30 7.20 8.87 14.08
N VAL A 31 7.04 7.96 15.05
CA VAL A 31 6.41 6.66 14.82
C VAL A 31 4.94 6.82 14.42
N ASP A 32 4.20 7.75 15.02
CA ASP A 32 2.81 8.00 14.67
C ASP A 32 2.68 8.61 13.26
N ILE A 33 3.66 9.41 12.82
CA ILE A 33 3.71 9.97 11.46
C ILE A 33 4.13 8.93 10.42
N VAL A 34 5.16 8.14 10.70
CA VAL A 34 5.76 7.18 9.74
C VAL A 34 5.07 5.82 9.76
N GLY A 35 4.65 5.37 10.93
CA GLY A 35 4.02 4.07 11.20
C GLY A 35 2.52 4.02 10.92
N ALA A 36 1.90 5.16 10.59
CA ALA A 36 0.70 5.15 9.78
C ALA A 36 1.12 4.74 8.36
N ASP A 37 1.30 3.43 8.18
CA ASP A 37 1.44 2.76 6.89
C ASP A 37 0.51 3.52 5.93
N SER A 38 1.08 4.09 4.86
CA SER A 38 0.29 4.53 3.70
C SER A 38 -0.77 3.46 3.49
N PRO A 39 -2.08 3.81 3.49
CA PRO A 39 -3.14 2.81 3.64
C PRO A 39 -2.83 1.69 2.68
N LYS A 40 -2.51 0.51 3.20
CA LYS A 40 -2.12 -0.64 2.38
C LYS A 40 -3.30 -0.90 1.46
N ARG A 41 -3.18 -0.43 0.22
CA ARG A 41 -4.21 -0.64 -0.77
C ARG A 41 -4.12 -2.11 -1.14
N GLN A 42 -5.27 -2.75 -1.26
CA GLN A 42 -5.29 -4.11 -1.71
C GLN A 42 -4.89 -4.14 -3.19
N ASP A 43 -3.90 -4.96 -3.52
CA ASP A 43 -3.59 -5.24 -4.91
C ASP A 43 -4.68 -6.13 -5.51
N VAL A 44 -5.11 -5.81 -6.73
CA VAL A 44 -6.18 -6.55 -7.43
C VAL A 44 -5.65 -7.13 -8.73
N LEU A 45 -5.77 -8.45 -8.88
CA LEU A 45 -5.43 -9.19 -10.09
C LEU A 45 -6.69 -9.67 -10.79
N TYR A 46 -6.92 -9.15 -12.00
CA TYR A 46 -7.97 -9.63 -12.90
C TYR A 46 -7.37 -10.57 -13.94
N LEU A 47 -7.96 -11.77 -14.06
CA LEU A 47 -7.59 -12.77 -15.05
C LEU A 47 -8.77 -12.98 -16.00
N GLN A 48 -8.54 -12.79 -17.30
CA GLN A 48 -9.48 -13.18 -18.33
C GLN A 48 -9.07 -14.55 -18.87
N ALA A 49 -9.93 -15.55 -18.68
CA ALA A 49 -9.72 -16.89 -19.22
C ALA A 49 -10.52 -17.11 -20.51
N VAL A 50 -10.11 -18.08 -21.33
CA VAL A 50 -10.82 -18.48 -22.56
C VAL A 50 -12.22 -19.01 -22.25
N THR A 51 -12.39 -19.66 -21.10
CA THR A 51 -13.67 -20.23 -20.63
C THR A 51 -13.79 -20.08 -19.12
N THR A 52 -14.97 -20.39 -18.57
CA THR A 52 -15.25 -20.34 -17.12
C THR A 52 -14.74 -21.55 -16.33
N SER A 53 -13.92 -22.41 -16.95
CA SER A 53 -13.33 -23.57 -16.28
C SER A 53 -12.12 -23.16 -15.43
N PRO A 54 -11.93 -23.71 -14.21
CA PRO A 54 -10.77 -23.42 -13.36
C PRO A 54 -9.40 -23.74 -14.00
N GLY A 55 -9.37 -24.63 -14.99
CA GLY A 55 -8.15 -24.99 -15.74
C GLY A 55 -8.00 -24.27 -17.08
N ALA A 56 -8.85 -23.28 -17.38
CA ALA A 56 -8.81 -22.58 -18.65
C ALA A 56 -7.56 -21.70 -18.78
N ALA A 57 -7.01 -21.63 -19.99
CA ALA A 57 -5.89 -20.75 -20.29
C ALA A 57 -6.29 -19.28 -20.09
N VAL A 58 -5.37 -18.49 -19.54
CA VAL A 58 -5.51 -17.03 -19.38
C VAL A 58 -5.09 -16.34 -20.68
N VAL A 59 -5.95 -15.46 -21.19
CA VAL A 59 -5.72 -14.67 -22.42
C VAL A 59 -5.43 -13.20 -22.14
N GLY A 60 -5.69 -12.74 -20.92
CA GLY A 60 -5.48 -11.36 -20.52
C GLY A 60 -5.31 -11.24 -19.01
N MET A 61 -4.54 -10.23 -18.61
CA MET A 61 -4.25 -9.92 -17.21
C MET A 61 -4.25 -8.41 -17.01
N LEU A 62 -4.82 -7.98 -15.89
CA LEU A 62 -4.79 -6.60 -15.44
C LEU A 62 -4.47 -6.58 -13.95
N LEU A 63 -3.50 -5.75 -13.57
CA LEU A 63 -3.04 -5.60 -12.20
C LEU A 63 -3.29 -4.17 -11.74
N VAL A 64 -3.89 -4.01 -10.57
CA VAL A 64 -3.96 -2.72 -9.87
C VAL A 64 -3.09 -2.82 -8.64
N GLU A 65 -2.02 -2.03 -8.60
CA GLU A 65 -1.09 -1.93 -7.47
C GLU A 65 -1.15 -0.51 -6.93
N ASP A 66 -1.38 -0.36 -5.63
CA ASP A 66 -1.50 0.96 -4.97
C ASP A 66 -2.53 1.93 -5.60
N GLY A 67 -3.49 1.39 -6.36
CA GLY A 67 -4.51 2.17 -7.07
C GLY A 67 -4.06 2.71 -8.43
N GLU A 68 -2.89 2.29 -8.92
CA GLU A 68 -2.45 2.52 -10.29
C GLU A 68 -2.69 1.29 -11.16
N LEU A 69 -3.20 1.51 -12.36
CA LEU A 69 -3.39 0.47 -13.36
C LEU A 69 -2.05 0.09 -13.97
N ARG A 70 -1.70 -1.19 -13.88
CA ARG A 70 -0.56 -1.79 -14.57
C ARG A 70 -1.05 -2.79 -15.59
N GLU A 71 -0.87 -2.44 -16.86
CA GLU A 71 -1.01 -3.40 -17.94
C GLU A 71 0.12 -4.41 -17.80
N GLY A 72 -0.23 -5.68 -17.54
CA GLY A 72 0.74 -6.75 -17.48
C GLY A 72 1.51 -6.88 -18.81
N PRO A 73 2.66 -7.56 -18.82
CA PRO A 73 3.37 -7.79 -20.07
C PRO A 73 2.43 -8.48 -21.08
N PRO A 74 2.49 -8.14 -22.38
CA PRO A 74 1.58 -8.65 -23.42
C PRO A 74 1.65 -10.18 -23.61
N ASN A 75 2.56 -10.87 -22.92
CA ASN A 75 2.67 -12.31 -22.90
C ASN A 75 2.88 -12.81 -21.46
N PRO A 76 1.83 -13.25 -20.75
CA PRO A 76 1.98 -13.86 -19.46
C PRO A 76 2.52 -15.28 -19.68
N ARG A 77 3.85 -15.46 -19.64
CA ARG A 77 4.41 -16.80 -19.36
C ARG A 77 4.03 -17.15 -17.93
N ILE A 78 2.83 -17.70 -17.75
CA ILE A 78 2.36 -18.26 -16.49
C ILE A 78 3.22 -19.49 -16.22
N GLY A 79 4.28 -19.30 -15.43
CA GLY A 79 5.00 -20.41 -14.82
C GLY A 79 4.07 -21.16 -13.87
N PRO A 80 4.29 -22.47 -13.65
CA PRO A 80 3.33 -23.31 -12.96
C PRO A 80 3.15 -22.84 -11.50
N ILE A 81 1.89 -22.60 -11.11
CA ILE A 81 1.51 -22.43 -9.70
C ILE A 81 1.74 -23.77 -9.00
N ARG A 82 2.80 -23.81 -8.18
CA ARG A 82 3.17 -24.96 -7.37
C ARG A 82 2.14 -25.10 -6.25
N GLN A 83 1.23 -26.06 -6.38
CA GLN A 83 0.35 -26.46 -5.29
C GLN A 83 1.18 -27.23 -4.26
N SER A 84 1.20 -26.74 -3.03
CA SER A 84 1.69 -27.41 -1.82
C SER A 84 0.58 -28.19 -1.15
#